data_AF-A0A9E1UZV5-F1
#
_entry.id   AF-A0A9E1UZV5-F1
#
_cell.length_a   1.000
_cell.length_b   1.000
_cell.length_c   1.000
_cell.angle_alpha   90.00
_cell.angle_beta   90.00
_cell.angle_gamma   90.00
#
_symmetry.space_group_name_H-M   'P 1'
#
loop_
_entity.id
_entity.type
_entity.pdbx_description
1 polymer ?
#
loop_
_entity_poly.entity_id
_entity_poly.type
_entity_poly.pdbx_seq_one_letter_code
_entity_poly.pdbx_strand_id
1 'polypeptide(L)'
;YNWNDPGQTLAATVRIEAPGWYRVFLKCCTGTNFGIPVRSLSVDGKTPFREAAALVFPDTGGWSGEKDDWELRSLGQDVVPNGFRIHFTAGEHKLEFVNEEGGGLNVDFIVIHPAGMPKAKAVE
;
A
#
# COMPACT_ATOMS: atom_id res chain seq x y z
N TYR A 1 6.44 -13.04 12.23
CA TYR A 1 4.97 -12.90 12.24
C TYR A 1 4.53 -12.91 10.79
N ASN A 2 3.60 -13.79 10.41
CA ASN A 2 3.14 -13.92 9.02
C ASN A 2 1.80 -13.21 8.88
N TRP A 3 1.62 -12.39 7.84
CA TRP A 3 0.38 -11.64 7.59
C TRP A 3 -0.52 -12.40 6.61
N ASN A 4 -1.01 -13.56 7.04
CA ASN A 4 -1.69 -14.54 6.20
C ASN A 4 -3.17 -14.71 6.53
N ASP A 5 -3.57 -14.45 7.77
CA ASP A 5 -4.92 -14.77 8.26
C ASP A 5 -5.82 -13.53 8.32
N PRO A 6 -7.13 -13.66 8.03
CA PRO A 6 -8.09 -12.57 8.18
C PRO A 6 -8.04 -11.93 9.58
N GLY A 7 -8.25 -10.61 9.63
CA GLY A 7 -8.24 -9.80 10.85
C GLY A 7 -6.84 -9.43 11.36
N GLN A 8 -5.76 -9.97 10.79
CA GLN A 8 -4.41 -9.53 11.13
C GLN A 8 -4.13 -8.14 10.56
N THR A 9 -3.38 -7.35 11.32
CA THR A 9 -3.21 -5.92 11.05
C THR A 9 -1.75 -5.53 10.91
N LEU A 10 -1.46 -4.69 9.90
CA LEU A 10 -0.23 -3.91 9.79
C LEU A 10 -0.56 -2.45 10.08
N ALA A 11 0.06 -1.87 11.11
CA ALA A 11 -0.11 -0.45 11.45
C ALA A 11 1.20 0.31 11.33
N ALA A 12 1.13 1.53 10.80
CA ALA A 12 2.26 2.45 10.70
C ALA A 12 1.81 3.89 11.00
N THR A 13 2.68 4.66 11.64
CA THR A 13 2.48 6.10 11.83
C THR A 13 3.36 6.84 10.83
N VAL A 14 2.78 7.78 10.09
CA VAL A 14 3.50 8.63 9.13
C VAL A 14 3.32 10.10 9.50
N ARG A 15 4.34 10.92 9.23
CA ARG A 15 4.28 12.37 9.42
C ARG A 15 4.26 13.06 8.06
N ILE A 16 3.23 13.86 7.84
CA ILE A 16 3.01 14.63 6.62
C ILE A 16 3.38 16.08 6.91
N GLU A 17 4.35 16.64 6.17
CA GLU A 17 4.80 18.01 6.42
C GLU A 17 3.88 19.07 5.80
N ALA A 18 3.28 18.78 4.64
CA ALA A 18 2.42 19.70 3.92
C ALA A 18 1.09 19.03 3.56
N PRO A 19 -0.06 19.71 3.71
CA PRO A 19 -1.33 19.13 3.30
C PRO A 19 -1.36 18.95 1.78
N GLY A 20 -2.00 17.87 1.31
CA GLY A 20 -2.17 17.64 -0.12
C GLY A 20 -2.52 16.20 -0.48
N TRP A 21 -2.49 15.93 -1.79
CA TRP A 21 -2.73 14.60 -2.32
C TRP A 21 -1.43 13.79 -2.36
N TYR A 22 -1.46 12.61 -1.77
CA TYR A 22 -0.36 11.66 -1.74
C TYR A 22 -0.80 10.33 -2.34
N ARG A 23 0.17 9.53 -2.75
CA ARG A 23 0.03 8.11 -3.02
C ARG A 23 0.73 7.34 -1.93
N VAL A 24 0.15 6.20 -1.58
CA VAL A 24 0.75 5.23 -0.67
C VAL A 24 1.25 4.07 -1.50
N PHE A 25 2.49 3.67 -1.27
CA PHE A 25 3.10 2.50 -1.89
C PHE A 25 3.49 1.49 -0.82
N LEU A 26 3.40 0.21 -1.16
CA LEU A 26 3.98 -0.87 -0.39
C LEU A 26 5.13 -1.47 -1.21
N LYS A 27 6.30 -1.66 -0.60
CA LYS A 27 7.28 -2.62 -1.11
C LYS A 27 6.84 -3.99 -0.61
N CYS A 28 6.34 -4.83 -1.50
CA CYS A 28 5.70 -6.09 -1.12
C CYS A 28 6.01 -7.24 -2.09
N CYS A 29 5.82 -8.47 -1.61
CA CYS A 29 5.80 -9.67 -2.45
C CYS A 29 4.69 -10.63 -2.01
N THR A 30 4.15 -11.37 -2.98
CA THR A 30 3.11 -12.38 -2.77
C THR A 30 3.20 -13.44 -3.89
N GLY A 31 2.76 -14.65 -3.58
CA GLY A 31 2.62 -15.77 -4.53
C GLY A 31 1.21 -16.35 -4.55
N THR A 32 0.89 -17.15 -5.57
CA THR A 32 -0.45 -17.71 -5.79
C THR A 32 -0.87 -18.81 -4.81
N ASN A 33 0.08 -19.42 -4.09
CA ASN A 33 -0.15 -20.61 -3.27
C ASN A 33 -0.98 -20.37 -1.99
N PHE A 34 -1.21 -19.10 -1.60
CA PHE A 34 -1.89 -18.76 -0.35
C PHE A 34 -3.16 -17.91 -0.53
N GLY A 35 -3.71 -17.85 -1.75
CA GLY A 35 -4.87 -17.02 -2.09
C GLY A 35 -4.48 -15.60 -2.56
N ILE A 36 -5.46 -14.84 -3.02
CA ILE A 36 -5.25 -13.47 -3.50
C ILE A 36 -5.31 -12.53 -2.28
N PRO A 37 -4.24 -11.77 -1.97
CA PRO A 37 -4.27 -10.86 -0.85
C PRO A 37 -5.24 -9.69 -1.08
N VAL A 38 -6.16 -9.52 -0.13
CA VAL A 38 -7.08 -8.39 -0.06
C VAL A 38 -6.89 -7.68 1.27
N ARG A 39 -6.64 -6.38 1.24
CA ARG A 39 -6.46 -5.54 2.43
C ARG A 39 -7.43 -4.36 2.45
N SER A 40 -8.04 -4.08 3.59
CA SER A 40 -8.62 -2.77 3.81
C SER A 40 -7.54 -1.80 4.31
N LEU A 41 -7.73 -0.51 4.08
CA LEU A 41 -6.93 0.59 4.61
C LEU A 41 -7.83 1.56 5.37
N SER A 42 -7.44 1.88 6.61
CA SER A 42 -7.93 3.07 7.31
C SER A 42 -6.81 4.08 7.54
N VAL A 43 -7.19 5.35 7.52
CA VAL A 43 -6.37 6.50 7.90
C VAL A 43 -7.05 7.18 9.08
N ASP A 44 -6.37 7.24 10.23
CA ASP A 44 -6.91 7.75 11.49
C ASP A 44 -8.25 7.11 11.88
N GLY A 45 -8.35 5.79 11.66
CA GLY A 45 -9.55 5.00 11.96
C GLY A 45 -10.71 5.18 10.98
N LYS A 46 -10.50 5.85 9.85
CA LYS A 46 -11.53 6.05 8.81
C LYS A 46 -11.09 5.48 7.47
N THR A 47 -12.01 4.80 6.77
CA THR A 47 -11.78 4.39 5.38
C THR A 47 -11.72 5.64 4.50
N PRO A 48 -10.58 5.95 3.84
CA PRO A 48 -10.37 7.24 3.19
C PRO A 48 -11.19 7.44 1.90
N PHE A 49 -11.58 6.36 1.24
CA PHE A 49 -12.46 6.32 0.06
C PHE A 49 -12.99 4.88 -0.11
N ARG A 50 -14.07 4.70 -0.88
CA ARG A 50 -14.80 3.42 -0.96
C ARG A 50 -13.91 2.22 -1.29
N GLU A 51 -13.02 2.38 -2.27
CA GLU A 51 -12.13 1.34 -2.77
C GLU A 51 -11.05 0.94 -1.76
N ALA A 52 -10.75 1.79 -0.76
CA ALA A 52 -9.82 1.46 0.31
C ALA A 52 -10.35 0.38 1.26
N ALA A 53 -11.63 0.01 1.19
CA ALA A 53 -12.16 -1.12 1.93
C ALA A 53 -11.69 -2.49 1.39
N ALA A 54 -11.23 -2.56 0.14
CA ALA A 54 -10.79 -3.80 -0.50
C ALA A 54 -9.72 -3.52 -1.57
N LEU A 55 -8.46 -3.45 -1.13
CA LEU A 55 -7.28 -3.31 -1.98
C LEU A 55 -6.74 -4.69 -2.34
N VAL A 56 -6.79 -5.03 -3.63
CA VAL A 56 -6.28 -6.29 -4.16
C VAL A 56 -4.80 -6.15 -4.51
N PHE A 57 -3.99 -7.15 -4.15
CA PHE A 57 -2.58 -7.23 -4.53
C PHE A 57 -2.36 -8.45 -5.43
N PRO A 58 -2.19 -8.26 -6.74
CA PRO A 58 -1.88 -9.36 -7.66
C PRO A 58 -0.56 -10.06 -7.32
N ASP A 59 -0.35 -11.26 -7.89
CA ASP A 59 0.91 -12.00 -7.78
C ASP A 59 2.13 -11.12 -8.17
N THR A 60 3.23 -11.22 -7.41
CA THR A 60 4.52 -10.59 -7.76
C THR A 60 5.52 -11.61 -8.31
N GLY A 61 5.10 -12.86 -8.46
CA GLY A 61 5.90 -13.96 -8.99
C GLY A 61 6.53 -14.85 -7.93
N GLY A 62 6.25 -14.62 -6.64
CA GLY A 62 6.72 -15.44 -5.54
C GLY A 62 6.93 -14.72 -4.20
N TRP A 63 7.55 -15.43 -3.27
CA TRP A 63 7.79 -15.00 -1.88
C TRP A 63 9.18 -14.39 -1.65
N SER A 64 9.91 -14.12 -2.73
CA SER A 64 11.27 -13.59 -2.69
C SER A 64 12.29 -14.50 -1.94
N GLY A 65 12.10 -15.82 -2.02
CA GLY A 65 12.98 -16.81 -1.37
C GLY A 65 14.13 -17.30 -2.25
N GLU A 66 13.91 -17.42 -3.56
CA GLU A 66 14.90 -17.91 -4.54
C GLU A 66 15.36 -16.82 -5.53
N LYS A 67 14.50 -15.82 -5.78
CA LYS A 67 14.72 -14.67 -6.65
C LYS A 67 14.10 -13.43 -5.99
N ASP A 68 14.43 -12.24 -6.49
CA ASP A 68 13.79 -11.01 -6.01
C ASP A 68 12.40 -10.84 -6.63
N ASP A 69 11.35 -11.12 -5.86
CA ASP A 69 9.95 -10.90 -6.24
C ASP A 69 9.36 -9.64 -5.60
N TRP A 70 10.20 -8.77 -5.01
CA TRP A 70 9.71 -7.58 -4.34
C TRP A 70 9.36 -6.48 -5.34
N GLU A 71 8.13 -6.00 -5.30
CA GLU A 71 7.66 -4.89 -6.12
C GLU A 71 7.29 -3.68 -5.27
N LEU A 72 7.54 -2.47 -5.78
CA LEU A 72 6.99 -1.25 -5.20
C LEU A 72 5.65 -0.97 -5.88
N ARG A 73 4.54 -1.22 -5.18
CA ARG A 73 3.18 -1.07 -5.74
C ARG A 73 2.43 0.07 -5.11
N SER A 74 1.85 0.94 -5.94
CA SER A 74 0.90 1.96 -5.47
C SER A 74 -0.45 1.29 -5.20
N LEU A 75 -1.14 1.71 -4.14
CA LEU A 75 -2.48 1.20 -3.84
C LEU A 75 -3.42 1.44 -5.03
N GLY A 76 -4.09 0.39 -5.50
CA GLY A 76 -5.04 0.45 -6.61
C GLY A 76 -4.45 0.73 -7.98
N GLN A 77 -3.14 0.55 -8.19
CA GLN A 77 -2.50 0.80 -9.48
C GLN A 77 -3.08 -0.02 -10.64
N ASP A 78 -3.64 -1.21 -10.34
CA ASP A 78 -4.26 -2.09 -11.32
C ASP A 78 -5.72 -1.69 -11.63
N VAL A 79 -6.27 -0.73 -10.86
CA VAL A 79 -7.63 -0.19 -11.05
C VAL A 79 -7.59 1.16 -11.77
N VAL A 80 -6.64 2.03 -11.41
CA VAL A 80 -6.47 3.35 -12.03
C VAL A 80 -5.00 3.66 -12.31
N PRO A 81 -4.67 4.41 -13.39
CA PRO A 81 -3.30 4.76 -13.71
C PRO A 81 -2.57 5.44 -12.55
N ASN A 82 -1.42 4.86 -12.16
CA ASN A 82 -0.59 5.29 -11.04
C ASN A 82 -1.25 5.14 -9.64
N GLY A 83 -2.35 4.41 -9.51
CA GLY A 83 -3.02 4.16 -8.24
C GLY A 83 -3.78 5.34 -7.62
N PHE A 84 -4.44 5.05 -6.51
CA PHE A 84 -5.31 5.97 -5.80
C PHE A 84 -4.53 7.09 -5.10
N ARG A 85 -5.19 8.23 -4.94
CA ARG A 85 -4.66 9.38 -4.20
C ARG A 85 -5.43 9.52 -2.89
N ILE A 86 -4.72 9.83 -1.82
CA ILE A 86 -5.25 10.08 -0.49
C ILE A 86 -4.92 11.51 -0.13
N HIS A 87 -5.91 12.28 0.31
CA HIS A 87 -5.67 13.63 0.81
C HIS A 87 -5.26 13.54 2.28
N PHE A 88 -4.10 14.09 2.62
CA PHE A 88 -3.63 14.22 4.00
C PHE A 88 -3.61 15.69 4.42
N THR A 89 -3.85 15.93 5.71
CA THR A 89 -3.47 17.19 6.35
C THR A 89 -1.99 17.15 6.76
N ALA A 90 -1.40 18.29 7.13
CA ALA A 90 -0.11 18.26 7.80
C ALA A 90 -0.27 17.68 9.21
N GLY A 91 0.70 16.90 9.68
CA GLY A 91 0.67 16.25 10.99
C GLY A 91 0.94 14.75 10.92
N GLU A 92 0.71 14.09 12.05
CA GLU A 92 0.84 12.64 12.17
C GLU A 92 -0.48 11.95 11.80
N HIS A 93 -0.36 10.86 11.04
CA HIS A 93 -1.47 10.05 10.59
C HIS A 93 -1.16 8.58 10.83
N LYS A 94 -2.15 7.84 11.35
CA LYS A 94 -2.05 6.39 11.53
C LYS A 94 -2.64 5.71 10.30
N LEU A 95 -1.82 4.91 9.62
CA LEU A 95 -2.25 3.98 8.57
C LEU A 95 -2.45 2.61 9.20
N GLU A 96 -3.57 1.97 8.90
CA GLU A 96 -3.85 0.62 9.37
C GLU A 96 -4.39 -0.21 8.21
N PHE A 97 -3.66 -1.27 7.87
CA PHE A 97 -4.08 -2.25 6.88
C PHE A 97 -4.56 -3.52 7.58
N VAL A 98 -5.74 -4.00 7.22
CA VAL A 98 -6.32 -5.24 7.78
C VAL A 98 -6.39 -6.29 6.67
N ASN A 99 -6.04 -7.53 6.99
CA ASN A 99 -6.25 -8.67 6.11
C ASN A 99 -7.75 -9.04 6.11
N GLU A 100 -8.44 -8.88 4.97
CA GLU A 100 -9.89 -9.10 4.90
C GLU A 100 -10.25 -10.55 4.53
N GLU A 101 -9.60 -11.09 3.51
CA GLU A 101 -10.01 -12.37 2.88
C GLU A 101 -8.97 -13.48 3.02
N GLY A 102 -7.85 -13.23 3.72
CA GLY A 102 -6.67 -14.10 3.72
C GLY A 102 -5.68 -13.68 2.64
N GLY A 103 -4.92 -14.63 2.10
CA GLY A 103 -3.80 -14.30 1.20
C GLY A 103 -2.59 -13.82 1.98
N GLY A 104 -1.42 -14.41 1.74
CA GLY A 104 -0.18 -13.91 2.32
C GLY A 104 0.28 -12.65 1.59
N LEU A 105 0.67 -11.61 2.31
CA LEU A 105 1.33 -10.45 1.71
C LEU A 105 2.53 -10.09 2.57
N ASN A 106 3.73 -10.28 2.05
CA ASN A 106 4.93 -9.79 2.72
C ASN A 106 5.07 -8.30 2.39
N VAL A 107 5.30 -7.48 3.42
CA VAL A 107 5.54 -6.03 3.28
C VAL A 107 6.86 -5.71 3.95
N ASP A 108 7.75 -5.04 3.21
CA ASP A 108 9.05 -4.57 3.69
C ASP A 108 8.91 -3.17 4.27
N PHE A 109 8.47 -2.20 3.44
CA PHE A 109 8.25 -0.82 3.89
C PHE A 109 7.09 -0.15 3.15
N ILE A 110 6.62 0.96 3.75
CA ILE A 110 5.57 1.83 3.22
C ILE A 110 6.21 3.14 2.75
N VAL A 111 5.84 3.62 1.57
CA VAL A 111 6.25 4.93 1.05
C VAL A 111 5.04 5.84 0.91
N ILE A 112 5.16 7.07 1.39
CA ILE A 112 4.19 8.14 1.16
C ILE A 112 4.81 9.15 0.21
N HIS A 113 4.22 9.30 -0.99
CA HIS A 113 4.80 10.14 -2.04
C HIS A 113 3.77 11.17 -2.54
N PRO A 114 4.11 12.47 -2.66
CA PRO A 114 3.22 13.47 -3.22
C PRO A 114 2.69 13.08 -4.61
N ALA A 115 1.38 13.20 -4.84
CA ALA A 115 0.75 12.76 -6.09
C ALA A 115 0.97 13.75 -7.25
N GLY A 116 1.39 14.98 -6.95
CA GLY A 116 1.77 16.01 -7.90
C GLY A 116 3.06 16.70 -7.47
N MET A 117 4.19 16.27 -8.02
CA MET A 117 5.38 17.12 -8.10
C MET A 117 5.40 17.80 -9.48
N PRO A 118 5.93 19.03 -9.58
CA PRO A 118 6.39 19.55 -10.86
C PRO A 118 7.34 18.53 -11.49
N LYS A 119 7.21 18.26 -12.79
CA LYS A 119 8.18 17.43 -13.52
C LYS A 119 9.57 18.06 -13.34
N ALA A 120 10.46 17.41 -12.60
CA ALA A 120 11.86 17.77 -12.60
C ALA A 120 12.44 17.36 -13.96
N LYS A 121 13.11 18.27 -14.66
CA LYS A 121 13.93 17.91 -15.81
C LYS A 121 15.31 17.56 -15.29
N ALA A 122 15.86 16.43 -15.73
CA ALA A 122 17.28 16.20 -15.60
C ALA A 122 18.00 17.36 -16.30
N VAL A 123 18.96 17.97 -15.61
CA VAL A 123 19.88 18.93 -16.21
C VAL A 123 21.12 18.11 -16.55
N GLU A 124 21.46 18.06 -17.85
CA GLU A 124 22.73 17.49 -18.31
C GLU A 124 23.92 18.34 -17.86
#